data_AF-A0A1S8TVB4-F1
#
_entry.id   AF-A0A1S8TVB4-F1
#
_cell.length_a   1.000
_cell.length_b   1.000
_cell.length_c   1.000
_cell.angle_alpha   90.00
_cell.angle_beta   90.00
_cell.angle_gamma   90.00
#
_symmetry.space_group_name_H-M   'P 1'
#
loop_
_entity.id
_entity.type
_entity.pdbx_description
1 polymer ?
#
loop_
_entity_poly.entity_id
_entity_poly.type
_entity_poly.pdbx_seq_one_letter_code
_entity_poly.pdbx_strand_id
1 'polypeptide(L)'
;MRRKRSNNHSKVILGGVISLCSLMAIYLGVSLYCINHFNFGSTINGIDVSGRTVEEAENKLSSEINKYTLSLDERGNKTEEIKAANIGLKYDSSKIKELKDNQNPFTWISTLLKKNDSDIYQIVSYDDELLNKAIDKLNCVNNSEIEKPQNASFTYVDGSYQIVNEVLGNKINKESLHDALGKAILNVQPQINLDSNNCYEDPQYTSDSPEVIDTKKALDKYVSTKITYKSDNKKEVLDGATINKWLNVNDKMEITFDEAKVRNYVYKISSMYNTFGNTRDFVTTSKKTIQVSGGNYGWIVDNAKEAKELIEAVKNGQDITKEPIFSQKAKVKGSNDVGNTYVEIDMTKQHLWFYKNSVLVVEGDVVTGNASTNTLTPAGTYVLNYKERNAKLVGEDYVSPVDYWMPFNGNIGIHDASWRNEFGKQIYITNGSHGCINSPYELAKTIYENIDAGTPIVCYY
;
A
#
# COMPACT_ATOMS: atom_id res chain seq x y z
N MET A 1 -92.88 84.30 9.57
CA MET A 1 -91.99 83.96 10.70
C MET A 1 -91.65 82.46 10.61
N ARG A 2 -90.38 82.09 10.81
CA ARG A 2 -89.81 80.70 10.78
C ARG A 2 -89.68 80.07 9.38
N ARG A 3 -88.59 79.39 9.02
CA ARG A 3 -87.39 78.94 9.76
C ARG A 3 -86.26 78.84 8.73
N LYS A 4 -85.16 79.59 8.91
CA LYS A 4 -83.90 79.37 8.18
C LYS A 4 -83.45 77.95 8.52
N ARG A 5 -83.63 77.01 7.60
CA ARG A 5 -83.09 75.66 7.71
C ARG A 5 -81.58 75.84 7.61
N SER A 6 -80.88 75.74 8.75
CA SER A 6 -79.41 75.77 8.79
C SER A 6 -78.90 74.72 7.83
N ASN A 7 -78.19 75.14 6.79
CA ASN A 7 -77.69 74.28 5.73
C ASN A 7 -76.45 73.52 6.23
N ASN A 8 -76.65 72.63 7.21
CA ASN A 8 -75.57 71.87 7.84
C ASN A 8 -74.85 70.98 6.81
N HIS A 9 -75.50 70.61 5.69
CA HIS A 9 -74.88 69.85 4.61
C HIS A 9 -73.74 70.60 3.88
N SER A 10 -73.82 71.92 3.65
CA SER A 10 -72.73 72.64 2.95
C SER A 10 -71.50 72.85 3.85
N LYS A 11 -71.69 72.97 5.17
CA LYS A 11 -70.59 73.05 6.14
C LYS A 11 -69.91 71.69 6.36
N VAL A 12 -70.67 70.59 6.30
CA VAL A 12 -70.13 69.22 6.37
C VAL A 12 -69.38 68.85 5.10
N ILE A 13 -69.88 69.22 3.91
CA ILE A 13 -69.17 69.02 2.63
C ILE A 13 -67.90 69.87 2.57
N LEU A 14 -67.95 71.14 2.96
CA LEU A 14 -66.77 72.02 3.00
C LEU A 14 -65.73 71.51 4.02
N GLY A 15 -66.16 71.06 5.19
CA GLY A 15 -65.28 70.43 6.19
C GLY A 15 -64.65 69.12 5.70
N GLY A 16 -65.41 68.30 4.96
CA GLY A 16 -64.93 67.07 4.34
C GLY A 16 -63.91 67.32 3.22
N VAL A 17 -64.14 68.33 2.37
CA VAL A 17 -63.19 68.75 1.32
C VAL A 17 -61.91 69.31 1.95
N ILE A 18 -62.02 70.17 2.97
CA ILE A 18 -60.86 70.69 3.68
C ILE A 18 -60.07 69.53 4.30
N SER A 19 -60.74 68.59 4.97
CA SER A 19 -60.10 67.41 5.55
C SER A 19 -59.41 66.52 4.51
N LEU A 20 -60.04 66.29 3.35
CA LEU A 20 -59.47 65.48 2.28
C LEU A 20 -58.27 66.18 1.63
N CYS A 21 -58.35 67.50 1.41
CA CYS A 21 -57.24 68.31 0.94
C CYS A 21 -56.09 68.32 1.94
N SER A 22 -56.38 68.38 3.25
CA SER A 22 -55.36 68.27 4.30
C SER A 22 -54.71 66.89 4.31
N LEU A 23 -55.47 65.80 4.19
CA LEU A 23 -54.92 64.43 4.12
C LEU A 23 -54.08 64.21 2.86
N MET A 24 -54.52 64.73 1.71
CA MET A 24 -53.76 64.69 0.46
C MET A 24 -52.46 65.50 0.58
N ALA A 25 -52.51 66.69 1.19
CA ALA A 25 -51.32 67.51 1.42
C ALA A 25 -50.32 66.82 2.36
N ILE A 26 -50.80 66.14 3.41
CA ILE A 26 -49.97 65.32 4.31
C ILE A 26 -49.35 64.16 3.52
N TYR A 27 -50.15 63.42 2.75
CA TYR A 27 -49.66 62.28 1.97
C TYR A 27 -48.58 62.68 0.96
N LEU A 28 -48.82 63.75 0.20
CA LEU A 28 -47.86 64.28 -0.77
C LEU A 28 -46.62 64.88 -0.07
N GLY A 29 -46.81 65.55 1.07
CA GLY A 29 -45.71 66.09 1.87
C GLY A 29 -44.78 65.00 2.41
N VAL A 30 -45.33 63.91 2.94
CA VAL A 30 -44.54 62.74 3.38
C VAL A 30 -43.90 62.04 2.18
N SER A 31 -44.61 61.92 1.05
CA SER A 31 -44.03 61.35 -0.17
C SER A 31 -42.84 62.17 -0.68
N LEU A 32 -42.92 63.51 -0.66
CA LEU A 32 -41.81 64.42 -1.00
C LEU A 32 -40.63 64.25 -0.03
N TYR A 33 -40.90 64.04 1.27
CA TYR A 33 -39.86 63.75 2.25
C TYR A 33 -39.15 62.41 1.93
N CYS A 34 -39.91 61.37 1.58
CA CYS A 34 -39.40 60.05 1.19
C CYS A 34 -38.65 60.01 -0.16
N ILE A 35 -38.62 61.10 -0.92
CA ILE A 35 -37.72 61.22 -2.09
C ILE A 35 -36.26 61.15 -1.63
N ASN A 36 -35.92 61.85 -0.54
CA ASN A 36 -34.56 61.92 0.00
C ASN A 36 -34.33 61.00 1.21
N HIS A 37 -35.39 60.42 1.78
CA HIS A 37 -35.33 59.56 2.98
C HIS A 37 -35.94 58.19 2.72
N PHE A 38 -35.40 57.14 3.33
CA PHE A 38 -36.01 55.82 3.31
C PHE A 38 -37.46 55.89 3.85
N ASN A 39 -38.34 55.07 3.26
CA ASN A 39 -39.73 54.99 3.67
C ASN A 39 -39.81 54.59 5.15
N PHE A 40 -40.84 55.05 5.84
CA PHE A 40 -41.08 54.61 7.21
C PHE A 40 -41.42 53.12 7.25
N GLY A 41 -40.83 52.38 8.18
CA GLY A 41 -40.89 50.92 8.26
C GLY A 41 -39.80 50.21 7.46
N SER A 42 -38.93 50.93 6.72
CA SER A 42 -37.84 50.30 5.97
C SER A 42 -36.76 49.76 6.90
N THR A 43 -36.39 48.49 6.70
CA THR A 43 -35.26 47.83 7.36
C THR A 43 -34.27 47.32 6.33
N ILE A 44 -32.99 47.34 6.66
CA ILE A 44 -31.92 46.73 5.88
C ILE A 44 -31.23 45.70 6.76
N ASN A 45 -31.28 44.42 6.37
CA ASN A 45 -30.76 43.29 7.16
C ASN A 45 -31.25 43.31 8.62
N GLY A 46 -32.52 43.66 8.84
CA GLY A 46 -33.14 43.75 10.15
C GLY A 46 -32.84 45.04 10.94
N ILE A 47 -32.02 45.95 10.42
CA ILE A 47 -31.71 47.25 11.05
C ILE A 47 -32.67 48.31 10.52
N ASP A 48 -33.36 49.02 11.43
CA ASP A 48 -34.28 50.11 11.09
C ASP A 48 -33.55 51.31 10.47
N VAL A 49 -33.93 51.65 9.24
CA VAL A 49 -33.45 52.82 8.49
C VAL A 49 -34.58 53.80 8.18
N SER A 50 -35.74 53.65 8.82
CA SER A 50 -36.94 54.46 8.59
C SER A 50 -36.67 55.96 8.67
N GLY A 51 -37.08 56.68 7.62
CA GLY A 51 -36.98 58.14 7.58
C GLY A 51 -35.55 58.68 7.54
N ARG A 52 -34.53 57.84 7.34
CA ARG A 52 -33.13 58.27 7.26
C ARG A 52 -32.74 58.62 5.84
N THR A 53 -31.82 59.56 5.68
CA THR A 53 -31.09 59.71 4.41
C THR A 53 -30.14 58.54 4.18
N VAL A 54 -29.56 58.41 2.99
CA VAL A 54 -28.52 57.41 2.69
C VAL A 54 -27.35 57.53 3.68
N GLU A 55 -26.85 58.74 3.92
CA GLU A 55 -25.75 59.02 4.85
C GLU A 55 -26.10 58.65 6.30
N GLU A 56 -27.31 58.98 6.75
CA GLU A 56 -27.77 58.63 8.10
C GLU A 56 -27.98 57.12 8.28
N ALA A 57 -28.47 56.45 7.24
CA ALA A 57 -28.62 55.00 7.22
C ALA A 57 -27.24 54.33 7.26
N GLU A 58 -26.29 54.78 6.44
CA GLU A 58 -24.90 54.30 6.42
C GLU A 58 -24.23 54.43 7.79
N ASN A 59 -24.35 55.59 8.44
CA ASN A 59 -23.79 55.82 9.77
C ASN A 59 -24.40 54.88 10.82
N LYS A 60 -25.73 54.69 10.78
CA LYS A 60 -26.44 53.78 11.69
C LYS A 60 -26.03 52.33 11.44
N LEU A 61 -26.07 51.89 10.19
CA LEU A 61 -25.68 50.56 9.76
C LEU A 61 -24.21 50.27 10.14
N SER A 62 -23.29 51.17 9.84
CA SER A 62 -21.87 51.06 10.18
C SER A 62 -21.63 50.87 11.69
N SER A 63 -22.42 51.53 12.55
CA SER A 63 -22.32 51.34 14.00
C SER A 63 -22.76 49.95 14.48
N GLU A 64 -23.69 49.31 13.78
CA GLU A 64 -24.20 47.97 14.12
C GLU A 64 -23.31 46.87 13.53
N ILE A 65 -22.82 47.01 12.29
CA ILE A 65 -21.94 45.99 11.68
C ILE A 65 -20.59 45.88 12.37
N ASN A 66 -20.12 46.94 13.03
CA ASN A 66 -18.91 46.88 13.86
C ASN A 66 -19.06 45.90 15.05
N LYS A 67 -20.28 45.54 15.44
CA LYS A 67 -20.56 44.52 16.46
C LYS A 67 -20.69 43.10 15.89
N TYR A 68 -20.74 42.97 14.57
CA TYR A 68 -20.90 41.67 13.91
C TYR A 68 -19.73 40.76 14.26
N THR A 69 -20.10 39.53 14.61
CA THR A 69 -19.19 38.43 14.89
C THR A 69 -19.76 37.21 14.20
N LEU A 70 -18.93 36.53 13.42
CA LEU A 70 -19.25 35.23 12.84
C LEU A 70 -18.68 34.15 13.76
N SER A 71 -19.55 33.32 14.34
CA SER A 71 -19.16 32.13 15.10
C SER A 71 -18.93 30.95 14.16
N LEU A 72 -17.82 30.22 14.35
CA LEU A 72 -17.44 29.04 13.58
C LEU A 72 -17.63 27.82 14.46
N ASP A 73 -18.55 26.92 14.12
CA ASP A 73 -18.70 25.65 14.82
C ASP A 73 -17.77 24.61 14.20
N GLU A 74 -16.85 24.11 15.02
CA GLU A 74 -15.84 23.14 14.63
C GLU A 74 -16.18 21.73 15.12
N ARG A 75 -15.53 20.73 14.50
CA ARG A 75 -15.47 19.36 15.02
C ARG A 75 -15.01 19.33 16.48
N GLY A 76 -15.66 18.51 17.29
CA GLY A 76 -15.32 18.33 18.71
C GLY A 76 -15.95 19.37 19.65
N ASN A 77 -17.04 20.02 19.24
CA ASN A 77 -17.75 21.05 20.02
C ASN A 77 -16.87 22.26 20.40
N LYS A 78 -15.89 22.58 19.53
CA LYS A 78 -15.08 23.79 19.65
C LYS A 78 -15.72 24.91 18.84
N THR A 79 -15.48 26.15 19.25
CA THR A 79 -15.99 27.32 18.55
C THR A 79 -14.93 28.41 18.52
N GLU A 80 -14.77 29.05 17.36
CA GLU A 80 -13.95 30.24 17.18
C GLU A 80 -14.77 31.38 16.57
N GLU A 81 -14.23 32.59 16.59
CA GLU A 81 -14.97 33.78 16.14
C GLU A 81 -14.13 34.66 15.22
N ILE A 82 -14.75 35.15 14.15
CA ILE A 82 -14.21 36.22 13.31
C ILE A 82 -15.04 37.48 13.52
N LYS A 83 -14.40 38.54 14.01
CA LYS A 83 -15.03 39.84 14.26
C LYS A 83 -14.96 40.72 13.02
N ALA A 84 -15.96 41.58 12.83
CA ALA A 84 -16.02 42.55 11.74
C ALA A 84 -14.72 43.36 11.56
N ALA A 85 -14.11 43.80 12.66
CA ALA A 85 -12.86 44.56 12.66
C ALA A 85 -11.67 43.76 12.11
N ASN A 86 -11.67 42.42 12.24
CA ASN A 86 -10.58 41.57 11.79
C ASN A 86 -10.53 41.45 10.26
N ILE A 87 -11.64 41.73 9.59
CA ILE A 87 -11.84 41.51 8.15
C ILE A 87 -12.19 42.79 7.39
N GLY A 88 -12.11 43.95 8.06
CA GLY A 88 -12.45 45.24 7.44
C GLY A 88 -13.88 45.32 6.92
N LEU A 89 -14.82 44.65 7.61
CA LEU A 89 -16.22 44.57 7.19
C LEU A 89 -16.85 45.97 7.17
N LYS A 90 -17.43 46.34 6.04
CA LYS A 90 -18.07 47.64 5.83
C LYS A 90 -19.31 47.51 4.97
N TYR A 91 -20.24 48.43 5.13
CA TYR A 91 -21.33 48.56 4.18
C TYR A 91 -20.87 49.20 2.88
N ASP A 92 -21.42 48.70 1.79
CA ASP A 92 -21.26 49.25 0.46
C ASP A 92 -22.29 50.37 0.26
N SER A 93 -21.81 51.61 0.40
CA SER A 93 -22.59 52.83 0.19
C SER A 93 -23.31 52.83 -1.16
N SER A 94 -22.69 52.30 -2.21
CA SER A 94 -23.29 52.28 -3.55
C SER A 94 -24.55 51.41 -3.59
N LYS A 95 -24.54 50.27 -2.88
CA LYS A 95 -25.70 49.38 -2.79
C LYS A 95 -26.79 49.90 -1.87
N ILE A 96 -26.44 50.60 -0.79
CA ILE A 96 -27.42 51.28 0.06
C ILE A 96 -28.13 52.38 -0.75
N LYS A 97 -27.37 53.14 -1.54
CA LYS A 97 -27.92 54.13 -2.46
C LYS A 97 -28.83 53.48 -3.51
N GLU A 98 -28.41 52.36 -4.11
CA GLU A 98 -29.24 51.61 -5.07
C GLU A 98 -30.58 51.17 -4.44
N LEU A 99 -30.56 50.65 -3.21
CA LEU A 99 -31.79 50.33 -2.47
C LEU A 99 -32.68 51.55 -2.28
N LYS A 100 -32.10 52.73 -2.00
CA LYS A 100 -32.84 53.98 -1.84
C LYS A 100 -33.39 54.52 -3.16
N ASP A 101 -32.63 54.42 -4.24
CA ASP A 101 -32.98 54.91 -5.57
C ASP A 101 -34.10 54.04 -6.19
N ASN A 102 -34.07 52.72 -5.92
CA ASN A 102 -35.13 51.78 -6.32
C ASN A 102 -36.39 51.87 -5.44
N GLN A 103 -36.34 52.58 -4.30
CA GLN A 103 -37.48 52.76 -3.42
C GLN A 103 -38.49 53.75 -4.02
N ASN A 104 -39.76 53.34 -4.14
CA ASN A 104 -40.83 54.25 -4.52
C ASN A 104 -41.25 55.16 -3.34
N PRO A 105 -41.18 56.50 -3.46
CA PRO A 105 -41.53 57.42 -2.37
C PRO A 105 -43.04 57.47 -2.06
N PHE A 106 -43.90 57.05 -2.98
CA PHE A 106 -45.35 57.03 -2.78
C PHE A 106 -45.86 55.80 -2.01
N THR A 107 -44.99 54.84 -1.70
CA THR A 107 -45.40 53.58 -1.05
C THR A 107 -45.23 53.59 0.47
N TRP A 108 -44.86 54.72 1.09
CA TRP A 108 -44.55 54.81 2.53
C TRP A 108 -45.64 54.28 3.47
N ILE A 109 -46.94 54.46 3.15
CA ILE A 109 -48.05 53.89 3.95
C ILE A 109 -48.06 52.37 3.85
N SER A 110 -47.82 51.82 2.65
CA SER A 110 -47.78 50.37 2.45
C SER A 110 -46.58 49.74 3.13
N THR A 111 -45.43 50.43 3.18
CA THR A 111 -44.23 49.99 3.89
C THR A 111 -44.46 49.90 5.40
N LEU A 112 -45.18 50.86 5.98
CA LEU A 112 -45.59 50.84 7.39
C LEU A 112 -46.53 49.68 7.75
N LEU A 113 -47.33 49.22 6.78
CA LEU A 113 -48.29 48.12 6.95
C LEU A 113 -47.68 46.76 6.60
N LYS A 114 -46.57 46.73 5.87
CA LYS A 114 -45.77 45.52 5.63
C LYS A 114 -45.16 45.07 6.96
N LYS A 115 -45.45 43.83 7.36
CA LYS A 115 -44.75 43.19 8.47
C LYS A 115 -43.43 42.62 7.96
N ASN A 116 -42.32 43.10 8.53
CA ASN A 116 -40.96 42.58 8.46
C ASN A 116 -40.67 41.64 7.28
N ASP A 117 -40.24 42.21 6.15
CA ASP A 117 -39.61 41.40 5.09
C ASP A 117 -38.31 40.82 5.65
N SER A 118 -38.10 39.52 5.43
CA SER A 118 -36.92 38.77 5.88
C SER A 118 -35.74 38.92 4.92
N ASP A 119 -35.77 39.95 4.08
CA ASP A 119 -34.85 40.14 2.97
C ASP A 119 -33.45 40.46 3.51
N ILE A 120 -32.51 39.57 3.19
CA ILE A 120 -31.07 39.77 3.40
C ILE A 120 -30.50 40.36 2.11
N TYR A 121 -30.04 41.60 2.18
CA TYR A 121 -29.35 42.27 1.10
C TYR A 121 -27.84 42.10 1.27
N GLN A 122 -27.16 41.64 0.22
CA GLN A 122 -25.70 41.52 0.16
C GLN A 122 -25.05 42.90 -0.05
N ILE A 123 -25.19 43.76 0.94
CA ILE A 123 -24.73 45.16 0.91
C ILE A 123 -23.49 45.38 1.77
N VAL A 124 -22.85 44.31 2.23
CA VAL A 124 -21.58 44.38 2.94
C VAL A 124 -20.45 43.97 1.99
N SER A 125 -19.26 44.47 2.28
CA SER A 125 -18.00 44.06 1.67
C SER A 125 -16.95 43.89 2.76
N TYR A 126 -16.00 43.00 2.54
CA TYR A 126 -14.88 42.77 3.44
C TYR A 126 -13.56 42.86 2.66
N ASP A 127 -12.46 42.98 3.39
CA ASP A 127 -11.12 42.95 2.83
C ASP A 127 -10.61 41.50 2.82
N ASP A 128 -10.38 40.97 1.62
CA ASP A 128 -10.01 39.57 1.39
C ASP A 128 -8.64 39.21 1.98
N GLU A 129 -7.68 40.14 1.97
CA GLU A 129 -6.38 39.92 2.62
C GLU A 129 -6.51 39.87 4.14
N LEU A 130 -7.38 40.72 4.71
CA LEU A 130 -7.67 40.68 6.14
C LEU A 130 -8.42 39.41 6.54
N LEU A 131 -9.33 38.89 5.70
CA LEU A 131 -9.96 37.60 5.91
C LEU A 131 -8.93 36.46 5.93
N ASN A 132 -8.03 36.41 4.96
CA ASN A 132 -6.94 35.42 4.93
C ASN A 132 -6.06 35.51 6.18
N LYS A 133 -5.68 36.73 6.61
CA LYS A 133 -4.92 36.94 7.86
C LYS A 133 -5.71 36.54 9.12
N ALA A 134 -7.03 36.65 9.10
CA ALA A 134 -7.88 36.19 10.21
C ALA A 134 -7.94 34.66 10.25
N ILE A 135 -8.11 34.02 9.08
CA ILE A 135 -8.10 32.55 8.92
C ILE A 135 -6.78 31.96 9.42
N ASP A 136 -5.64 32.54 9.04
CA ASP A 136 -4.32 32.04 9.45
C ASP A 136 -4.06 32.12 10.97
N LYS A 137 -4.88 32.89 11.70
CA LYS A 137 -4.81 33.00 13.16
C LYS A 137 -5.78 32.08 13.90
N LEU A 138 -6.69 31.42 13.19
CA LEU A 138 -7.62 30.47 13.79
C LEU A 138 -6.85 29.25 14.32
N ASN A 139 -7.24 28.77 15.49
CA ASN A 139 -6.68 27.58 16.11
C ASN A 139 -6.99 26.34 15.28
N CYS A 140 -8.16 26.24 14.66
CA CYS A 140 -8.48 25.16 13.72
C CYS A 140 -7.55 25.09 12.49
N VAL A 141 -6.76 26.15 12.25
CA VAL A 141 -5.82 26.25 11.12
C VAL A 141 -4.36 26.10 11.56
N ASN A 142 -3.98 26.61 12.73
CA ASN A 142 -2.57 26.76 13.12
C ASN A 142 -2.21 26.14 14.49
N ASN A 143 -3.09 25.33 15.09
CA ASN A 143 -2.81 24.65 16.36
C ASN A 143 -2.02 23.34 16.13
N SER A 144 -1.22 22.94 17.12
CA SER A 144 -0.57 21.62 17.20
C SER A 144 -1.53 20.45 17.40
N GLU A 145 -2.78 20.69 17.80
CA GLU A 145 -3.84 19.67 17.97
C GLU A 145 -4.53 19.26 16.65
N ILE A 146 -3.97 19.63 15.49
CA ILE A 146 -4.54 19.27 14.19
C ILE A 146 -4.26 17.80 13.87
N GLU A 147 -5.32 17.00 13.84
CA GLU A 147 -5.33 15.61 13.41
C GLU A 147 -5.71 15.52 11.93
N LYS A 148 -4.84 14.88 11.15
CA LYS A 148 -5.12 14.62 9.72
C LYS A 148 -6.19 13.54 9.57
N PRO A 149 -7.04 13.61 8.53
CA PRO A 149 -7.90 12.50 8.18
C PRO A 149 -7.04 11.25 7.90
N GLN A 150 -7.56 10.08 8.29
CA GLN A 150 -6.95 8.78 8.00
C GLN A 150 -8.02 7.87 7.41
N ASN A 151 -7.68 7.19 6.32
CA ASN A 151 -8.57 6.23 5.69
C ASN A 151 -8.88 5.07 6.64
N ALA A 152 -9.99 4.37 6.37
CA ALA A 152 -10.26 3.09 7.01
C ALA A 152 -9.09 2.11 6.78
N SER A 153 -8.85 1.26 7.77
CA SER A 153 -7.73 0.30 7.75
C SER A 153 -8.17 -1.09 8.17
N PHE A 154 -7.23 -2.03 8.29
CA PHE A 154 -7.53 -3.44 8.53
C PHE A 154 -6.68 -3.99 9.68
N THR A 155 -7.31 -4.76 10.56
CA THR A 155 -6.62 -5.48 11.63
C THR A 155 -6.93 -6.97 11.56
N TYR A 156 -5.90 -7.82 11.72
CA TYR A 156 -6.07 -9.27 11.69
C TYR A 156 -6.43 -9.79 13.08
N VAL A 157 -7.58 -10.47 13.19
CA VAL A 157 -8.12 -11.04 14.42
C VAL A 157 -8.60 -12.46 14.13
N ASP A 158 -8.02 -13.44 14.83
CA ASP A 158 -8.49 -14.83 14.88
C ASP A 158 -8.82 -15.46 13.53
N GLY A 159 -7.95 -15.31 12.52
CA GLY A 159 -8.13 -15.94 11.21
C GLY A 159 -8.76 -15.06 10.14
N SER A 160 -9.19 -13.85 10.46
CA SER A 160 -9.85 -12.92 9.52
C SER A 160 -9.43 -11.47 9.75
N TYR A 161 -9.68 -10.59 8.78
CA TYR A 161 -9.48 -9.16 8.94
C TYR A 161 -10.77 -8.46 9.35
N GLN A 162 -10.66 -7.50 10.26
CA GLN A 162 -11.71 -6.56 10.63
C GLN A 162 -11.38 -5.18 10.07
N ILE A 163 -12.41 -4.46 9.62
CA ILE A 163 -12.26 -3.06 9.20
C ILE A 163 -12.17 -2.20 10.45
N VAL A 164 -11.17 -1.33 10.49
CA VAL A 164 -11.04 -0.25 11.46
C VAL A 164 -11.54 1.01 10.76
N ASN A 165 -12.53 1.68 11.36
CA ASN A 165 -13.13 2.87 10.78
C ASN A 165 -12.09 3.98 10.54
N GLU A 166 -12.37 4.76 9.51
CA GLU A 166 -11.66 5.98 9.18
C GLU A 166 -11.68 6.98 10.34
N VAL A 167 -10.65 7.82 10.39
CA VAL A 167 -10.60 8.98 11.27
C VAL A 167 -10.86 10.20 10.41
N LEU A 168 -11.95 10.92 10.68
CA LEU A 168 -12.30 12.13 9.92
C LEU A 168 -11.25 13.24 10.08
N GLY A 169 -10.55 13.29 11.22
CA GLY A 169 -9.61 14.35 11.55
C GLY A 169 -10.30 15.72 11.69
N ASN A 170 -9.50 16.76 11.87
CA ASN A 170 -9.97 18.16 11.97
C ASN A 170 -9.13 19.12 11.11
N LYS A 171 -8.32 18.60 10.19
CA LYS A 171 -7.49 19.42 9.31
C LYS A 171 -8.37 20.20 8.33
N ILE A 172 -8.24 21.51 8.35
CA ILE A 172 -8.98 22.44 7.50
C ILE A 172 -8.44 22.42 6.06
N ASN A 173 -9.36 22.38 5.09
CA ASN A 173 -9.11 22.83 3.73
C ASN A 173 -9.25 24.35 3.69
N LYS A 174 -8.12 25.07 3.60
CA LYS A 174 -8.09 26.55 3.68
C LYS A 174 -8.91 27.22 2.58
N GLU A 175 -8.90 26.67 1.37
CA GLU A 175 -9.64 27.23 0.23
C GLU A 175 -11.15 27.10 0.46
N SER A 176 -11.61 25.90 0.85
CA SER A 176 -13.02 25.66 1.18
C SER A 176 -13.47 26.50 2.38
N LEU A 177 -12.64 26.65 3.41
CA LEU A 177 -12.93 27.51 4.55
C LEU A 177 -13.06 28.98 4.12
N HIS A 178 -12.12 29.49 3.34
CA HIS A 178 -12.14 30.87 2.85
C HIS A 178 -13.44 31.17 2.08
N ASP A 179 -13.80 30.30 1.14
CA ASP A 179 -15.02 30.44 0.35
C ASP A 179 -16.30 30.38 1.19
N ALA A 180 -16.34 29.47 2.16
CA ALA A 180 -17.47 29.31 3.07
C ALA A 180 -17.64 30.55 3.97
N LEU A 181 -16.55 31.06 4.53
CA LEU A 181 -16.55 32.27 5.35
C LEU A 181 -16.95 33.50 4.54
N GLY A 182 -16.41 33.67 3.34
CA GLY A 182 -16.77 34.79 2.45
C GLY A 182 -18.28 34.82 2.16
N LYS A 183 -18.87 33.66 1.84
CA LYS A 183 -20.32 33.54 1.65
C LYS A 183 -21.11 33.85 2.92
N ALA A 184 -20.69 33.35 4.08
CA ALA A 184 -21.37 33.63 5.34
C ALA A 184 -21.31 35.13 5.71
N ILE A 185 -20.15 35.77 5.53
CA ILE A 185 -19.93 37.19 5.79
C ILE A 185 -20.79 38.06 4.87
N LEU A 186 -20.82 37.78 3.56
CA LEU A 186 -21.63 38.56 2.60
C LEU A 186 -23.14 38.49 2.88
N ASN A 187 -23.59 37.38 3.48
CA ASN A 187 -24.97 37.18 3.91
C ASN A 187 -25.21 37.56 5.38
N VAL A 188 -24.21 38.14 6.07
CA VAL A 188 -24.29 38.58 7.47
C VAL A 188 -24.80 37.46 8.40
N GLN A 189 -24.37 36.23 8.16
CA GLN A 189 -24.76 35.08 8.98
C GLN A 189 -24.10 35.15 10.35
N PRO A 190 -24.82 34.92 11.46
CA PRO A 190 -24.22 34.98 12.80
C PRO A 190 -23.30 33.78 13.10
N GLN A 191 -23.48 32.68 12.38
CA GLN A 191 -22.83 31.41 12.67
C GLN A 191 -22.68 30.58 11.39
N ILE A 192 -21.60 29.80 11.32
CA ILE A 192 -21.35 28.82 10.27
C ILE A 192 -20.86 27.51 10.89
N ASN A 193 -21.40 26.39 10.44
CA ASN A 193 -20.91 25.07 10.81
C ASN A 193 -19.91 24.56 9.77
N LEU A 194 -18.67 24.31 10.19
CA LEU A 194 -17.57 24.00 9.27
C LEU A 194 -17.72 22.62 8.60
N ASP A 195 -18.33 21.65 9.29
CA ASP A 195 -18.63 20.33 8.73
C ASP A 195 -19.66 20.42 7.60
N SER A 196 -20.80 21.07 7.87
CA SER A 196 -21.90 21.21 6.91
C SER A 196 -21.50 22.01 5.66
N ASN A 197 -20.40 22.76 5.74
CA ASN A 197 -19.85 23.55 4.63
C ASN A 197 -18.61 22.90 3.98
N ASN A 198 -18.26 21.66 4.35
CA ASN A 198 -17.12 20.91 3.81
C ASN A 198 -15.78 21.66 3.92
N CYS A 199 -15.54 22.30 5.07
CA CYS A 199 -14.31 23.06 5.31
C CYS A 199 -13.12 22.18 5.73
N TYR A 200 -13.31 20.88 5.89
CA TYR A 200 -12.28 19.93 6.33
C TYR A 200 -11.73 19.10 5.15
N GLU A 201 -10.51 18.62 5.30
CA GLU A 201 -10.03 17.50 4.51
C GLU A 201 -10.65 16.20 5.05
N ASP A 202 -11.33 15.45 4.19
CA ASP A 202 -11.95 14.18 4.55
C ASP A 202 -11.08 12.98 4.11
N PRO A 203 -11.20 11.82 4.78
CA PRO A 203 -10.55 10.59 4.34
C PRO A 203 -11.03 10.22 2.93
N GLN A 204 -10.10 9.78 2.10
CA GLN A 204 -10.41 9.34 0.74
C GLN A 204 -11.26 8.06 0.73
N TYR A 205 -11.02 7.17 1.71
CA TYR A 205 -11.74 5.90 1.82
C TYR A 205 -12.28 5.71 3.23
N THR A 206 -13.57 5.44 3.31
CA THR A 206 -14.31 5.11 4.51
C THR A 206 -14.56 3.62 4.63
N SER A 207 -14.98 3.15 5.80
CA SER A 207 -15.39 1.77 6.06
C SER A 207 -16.47 1.24 5.10
N ASP A 208 -17.31 2.13 4.57
CA ASP A 208 -18.36 1.81 3.59
C ASP A 208 -17.89 1.90 2.13
N SER A 209 -16.67 2.36 1.87
CA SER A 209 -16.14 2.49 0.51
C SER A 209 -16.00 1.10 -0.15
N PRO A 210 -16.44 0.93 -1.43
CA PRO A 210 -16.33 -0.34 -2.14
C PRO A 210 -14.90 -0.92 -2.14
N GLU A 211 -13.90 -0.06 -2.28
CA GLU A 211 -12.48 -0.43 -2.25
C GLU A 211 -12.08 -1.06 -0.92
N VAL A 212 -12.54 -0.50 0.20
CA VAL A 212 -12.24 -1.03 1.54
C VAL A 212 -12.89 -2.40 1.73
N ILE A 213 -14.15 -2.53 1.31
CA ILE A 213 -14.91 -3.78 1.37
C ILE A 213 -14.26 -4.87 0.51
N ASP A 214 -13.84 -4.55 -0.71
CA ASP A 214 -13.22 -5.51 -1.62
C ASP A 214 -11.81 -5.89 -1.18
N THR A 215 -11.03 -4.94 -0.65
CA THR A 215 -9.73 -5.22 -0.04
C THR A 215 -9.86 -6.13 1.17
N LYS A 216 -10.86 -5.92 2.04
CA LYS A 216 -11.14 -6.85 3.15
C LYS A 216 -11.39 -8.28 2.65
N LYS A 217 -12.25 -8.45 1.63
CA LYS A 217 -12.55 -9.77 1.04
C LYS A 217 -11.30 -10.44 0.49
N ALA A 218 -10.43 -9.68 -0.19
CA ALA A 218 -9.18 -10.19 -0.72
C ALA A 218 -8.20 -10.59 0.40
N LEU A 219 -8.05 -9.76 1.44
CA LEU A 219 -7.24 -10.08 2.62
C LEU A 219 -7.72 -11.36 3.30
N ASP A 220 -9.03 -11.51 3.53
CA ASP A 220 -9.64 -12.72 4.10
C ASP A 220 -9.37 -13.97 3.25
N LYS A 221 -9.48 -13.84 1.92
CA LYS A 221 -9.13 -14.91 0.98
C LYS A 221 -7.66 -15.29 1.07
N TYR A 222 -6.76 -14.32 1.26
CA TYR A 222 -5.33 -14.61 1.33
C TYR A 222 -4.99 -15.37 2.61
N VAL A 223 -5.52 -14.94 3.76
CA VAL A 223 -5.26 -15.61 5.05
C VAL A 223 -6.03 -16.92 5.25
N SER A 224 -7.02 -17.24 4.42
CA SER A 224 -7.64 -18.56 4.40
C SER A 224 -6.78 -19.64 3.72
N THR A 225 -5.71 -19.23 3.02
CA THR A 225 -4.77 -20.14 2.38
C THR A 225 -4.11 -21.07 3.40
N LYS A 226 -3.97 -22.34 3.00
CA LYS A 226 -3.27 -23.36 3.77
C LYS A 226 -2.39 -24.20 2.84
N ILE A 227 -1.08 -24.13 3.03
CA ILE A 227 -0.14 -24.90 2.22
C ILE A 227 0.64 -25.84 3.13
N THR A 228 0.41 -27.13 2.94
CA THR A 228 1.14 -28.17 3.66
C THR A 228 2.30 -28.67 2.81
N TYR A 229 3.53 -28.27 3.15
CA TYR A 229 4.73 -28.90 2.62
C TYR A 229 4.92 -30.26 3.28
N LYS A 230 4.87 -31.33 2.48
CA LYS A 230 4.98 -32.70 3.00
C LYS A 230 5.90 -33.57 2.15
N SER A 231 6.78 -34.29 2.81
CA SER A 231 7.57 -35.41 2.29
C SER A 231 7.68 -36.47 3.39
N ASP A 232 8.08 -37.72 3.10
CA ASP A 232 7.91 -38.90 3.97
C ASP A 232 8.08 -38.64 5.48
N ASN A 233 9.14 -37.92 5.89
CA ASN A 233 9.42 -37.57 7.30
C ASN A 233 9.42 -36.05 7.59
N LYS A 234 8.99 -35.21 6.64
CA LYS A 234 9.02 -33.74 6.75
C LYS A 234 7.62 -33.18 6.59
N LYS A 235 7.22 -32.31 7.52
CA LYS A 235 5.95 -31.58 7.45
C LYS A 235 6.13 -30.16 7.94
N GLU A 236 5.67 -29.20 7.15
CA GLU A 236 5.59 -27.78 7.50
C GLU A 236 4.28 -27.22 6.96
N VAL A 237 3.58 -26.40 7.74
CA VAL A 237 2.28 -25.84 7.35
C VAL A 237 2.39 -24.32 7.32
N LEU A 238 2.13 -23.73 6.15
CA LEU A 238 1.88 -22.30 6.01
C LEU A 238 0.40 -22.03 6.20
N ASP A 239 0.06 -21.07 7.04
CA ASP A 239 -1.30 -20.66 7.36
C ASP A 239 -1.48 -19.15 7.43
N GLY A 240 -2.73 -18.71 7.65
CA GLY A 240 -3.10 -17.31 7.79
C GLY A 240 -2.34 -16.55 8.87
N ALA A 241 -1.94 -17.22 9.96
CA ALA A 241 -1.19 -16.60 11.06
C ALA A 241 0.23 -16.18 10.65
N THR A 242 0.79 -16.87 9.65
CA THR A 242 2.06 -16.49 9.03
C THR A 242 1.84 -15.52 7.87
N ILE A 243 0.84 -15.78 7.02
CA ILE A 243 0.55 -14.98 5.82
C ILE A 243 0.18 -13.54 6.16
N ASN A 244 -0.63 -13.28 7.20
CA ASN A 244 -1.01 -11.91 7.57
C ASN A 244 0.20 -10.99 7.84
N LYS A 245 1.32 -11.57 8.31
CA LYS A 245 2.56 -10.82 8.59
C LYS A 245 3.27 -10.35 7.32
N TRP A 246 2.89 -10.90 6.16
CA TRP A 246 3.44 -10.56 4.85
C TRP A 246 2.62 -9.48 4.14
N LEU A 247 1.37 -9.27 4.54
CA LEU A 247 0.44 -8.40 3.84
C LEU A 247 0.52 -6.97 4.38
N ASN A 248 0.57 -6.00 3.47
CA ASN A 248 0.38 -4.59 3.77
C ASN A 248 -0.70 -4.03 2.85
N VAL A 249 -1.39 -2.99 3.30
CA VAL A 249 -2.34 -2.22 2.48
C VAL A 249 -1.84 -0.79 2.40
N ASN A 250 -1.73 -0.25 1.18
CA ASN A 250 -1.31 1.13 0.98
C ASN A 250 -2.50 2.11 1.06
N ASP A 251 -2.21 3.41 0.96
CA ASP A 251 -3.24 4.47 1.05
C ASP A 251 -4.31 4.39 -0.05
N LYS A 252 -4.06 3.64 -1.14
CA LYS A 252 -4.98 3.40 -2.26
C LYS A 252 -5.78 2.10 -2.10
N MET A 253 -5.76 1.50 -0.90
CA MET A 253 -6.39 0.21 -0.60
C MET A 253 -5.82 -0.98 -1.39
N GLU A 254 -4.62 -0.87 -1.95
CA GLU A 254 -4.00 -1.97 -2.69
C GLU A 254 -3.19 -2.88 -1.74
N ILE A 255 -3.37 -4.19 -1.87
CA ILE A 255 -2.63 -5.18 -1.08
C ILE A 255 -1.26 -5.41 -1.71
N THR A 256 -0.21 -5.32 -0.90
CA THR A 256 1.17 -5.61 -1.28
C THR A 256 1.76 -6.70 -0.38
N PHE A 257 2.74 -7.44 -0.91
CA PHE A 257 3.46 -8.48 -0.17
C PHE A 257 4.85 -7.98 0.25
N ASP A 258 5.21 -8.23 1.50
CA ASP A 258 6.58 -8.15 1.99
C ASP A 258 7.38 -9.35 1.45
N GLU A 259 7.96 -9.18 0.27
CA GLU A 259 8.71 -10.24 -0.41
C GLU A 259 9.89 -10.78 0.41
N ALA A 260 10.48 -9.97 1.30
CA ALA A 260 11.58 -10.42 2.14
C ALA A 260 11.09 -11.49 3.13
N LYS A 261 9.92 -11.29 3.74
CA LYS A 261 9.32 -12.30 4.62
C LYS A 261 8.92 -13.57 3.86
N VAL A 262 8.39 -13.44 2.64
CA VAL A 262 8.10 -14.59 1.77
C VAL A 262 9.38 -15.37 1.47
N ARG A 263 10.46 -14.69 1.05
CA ARG A 263 11.77 -15.32 0.78
C ARG A 263 12.33 -16.02 2.02
N ASN A 264 12.23 -15.40 3.20
CA ASN A 264 12.67 -16.01 4.45
C ASN A 264 11.89 -17.30 4.78
N TYR A 265 10.59 -17.31 4.54
CA TYR A 265 9.80 -18.52 4.69
C TYR A 265 10.24 -19.62 3.70
N VAL A 266 10.46 -19.26 2.43
CA VAL A 266 10.99 -20.21 1.43
C VAL A 266 12.37 -20.73 1.82
N TYR A 267 13.26 -19.92 2.41
CA TYR A 267 14.54 -20.40 2.94
C TYR A 267 14.38 -21.43 4.06
N LYS A 268 13.37 -21.28 4.94
CA LYS A 268 13.03 -22.31 5.92
C LYS A 268 12.61 -23.61 5.23
N ILE A 269 11.78 -23.54 4.18
CA ILE A 269 11.43 -24.72 3.39
C ILE A 269 12.69 -25.33 2.76
N SER A 270 13.55 -24.52 2.16
CA SER A 270 14.78 -24.99 1.51
C SER A 270 15.75 -25.65 2.49
N SER A 271 15.91 -25.13 3.71
CA SER A 271 16.75 -25.79 4.71
C SER A 271 16.20 -27.14 5.15
N MET A 272 14.88 -27.31 5.15
CA MET A 272 14.26 -28.60 5.41
C MET A 272 14.47 -29.58 4.26
N TYR A 273 14.45 -29.15 3.00
CA TYR A 273 14.40 -30.04 1.83
C TYR A 273 15.75 -30.22 1.11
N ASN A 274 16.67 -29.27 1.19
CA ASN A 274 17.95 -29.34 0.50
C ASN A 274 18.85 -30.41 1.09
N THR A 275 19.53 -31.14 0.21
CA THR A 275 20.55 -32.14 0.56
C THR A 275 21.87 -31.92 -0.19
N PHE A 276 21.93 -30.92 -1.06
CA PHE A 276 23.16 -30.54 -1.76
C PHE A 276 24.32 -30.29 -0.78
N GLY A 277 25.42 -31.01 -0.97
CA GLY A 277 26.63 -30.87 -0.14
C GLY A 277 26.51 -31.37 1.30
N ASN A 278 25.34 -31.89 1.72
CA ASN A 278 25.16 -32.43 3.07
C ASN A 278 26.04 -33.67 3.32
N THR A 279 26.33 -33.91 4.59
CA THR A 279 26.92 -35.18 5.04
C THR A 279 25.90 -36.32 4.95
N ARG A 280 26.34 -37.46 4.42
CA ARG A 280 25.53 -38.67 4.24
C ARG A 280 26.18 -39.86 4.92
N ASP A 281 25.36 -40.66 5.60
CA ASP A 281 25.74 -42.01 5.99
C ASP A 281 25.64 -42.92 4.76
N PHE A 282 26.78 -43.42 4.28
CA PHE A 282 26.89 -44.28 3.11
C PHE A 282 27.38 -45.67 3.53
N VAL A 283 26.68 -46.72 3.09
CA VAL A 283 27.07 -48.11 3.34
C VAL A 283 27.95 -48.57 2.19
N THR A 284 29.23 -48.79 2.47
CA THR A 284 30.23 -49.20 1.48
C THR A 284 30.01 -50.63 1.01
N THR A 285 30.68 -50.99 -0.08
CA THR A 285 30.74 -52.37 -0.58
C THR A 285 31.17 -53.36 0.50
N SER A 286 32.10 -52.96 1.39
CA SER A 286 32.56 -53.76 2.53
C SER A 286 31.59 -53.78 3.73
N LYS A 287 30.35 -53.29 3.56
CA LYS A 287 29.31 -53.21 4.60
C LYS A 287 29.64 -52.32 5.80
N LYS A 288 30.62 -51.42 5.65
CA LYS A 288 30.93 -50.40 6.66
C LYS A 288 30.08 -49.16 6.37
N THR A 289 29.52 -48.54 7.41
CA THR A 289 28.91 -47.21 7.27
C THR A 289 29.97 -46.14 7.44
N ILE A 290 30.04 -45.21 6.50
CA ILE A 290 30.96 -44.05 6.51
C ILE A 290 30.16 -42.76 6.34
N GLN A 291 30.77 -41.64 6.75
CA GLN A 291 30.20 -40.31 6.51
C GLN A 291 30.92 -39.64 5.33
N VAL A 292 30.16 -39.30 4.30
CA VAL A 292 30.67 -38.58 3.12
C VAL A 292 30.04 -37.20 3.09
N SER A 293 30.86 -36.15 3.16
CA SER A 293 30.42 -34.76 3.23
C SER A 293 30.84 -33.98 1.98
N GLY A 294 30.04 -32.99 1.58
CA GLY A 294 30.33 -32.14 0.44
C GLY A 294 30.00 -32.77 -0.91
N GLY A 295 30.59 -32.20 -1.96
CA GLY A 295 30.27 -32.48 -3.36
C GLY A 295 29.05 -31.71 -3.87
N ASN A 296 28.68 -31.95 -5.12
CA ASN A 296 27.64 -31.21 -5.85
C ASN A 296 26.31 -31.99 -5.99
N TYR A 297 26.15 -33.10 -5.29
CA TYR A 297 24.96 -33.94 -5.37
C TYR A 297 23.90 -33.61 -4.31
N GLY A 298 22.63 -33.69 -4.71
CA GLY A 298 21.47 -33.63 -3.81
C GLY A 298 20.31 -32.80 -4.35
N TRP A 299 19.27 -32.67 -3.54
CA TRP A 299 18.12 -31.81 -3.76
C TRP A 299 18.50 -30.35 -3.52
N ILE A 300 18.09 -29.46 -4.44
CA ILE A 300 18.15 -28.00 -4.28
C ILE A 300 16.77 -27.45 -4.62
N VAL A 301 16.15 -26.76 -3.67
CA VAL A 301 14.92 -26.00 -3.87
C VAL A 301 15.22 -24.75 -4.70
N ASP A 302 14.38 -24.50 -5.71
CA ASP A 302 14.38 -23.27 -6.49
C ASP A 302 13.67 -22.17 -5.70
N ASN A 303 14.43 -21.44 -4.88
CA ASN A 303 13.90 -20.41 -3.99
C ASN A 303 13.10 -19.33 -4.73
N ALA A 304 13.59 -18.91 -5.91
CA ALA A 304 12.98 -17.83 -6.66
C ALA A 304 11.63 -18.25 -7.25
N LYS A 305 11.60 -19.44 -7.88
CA LYS A 305 10.38 -19.98 -8.45
C LYS A 305 9.36 -20.37 -7.38
N GLU A 306 9.82 -20.95 -6.27
CA GLU A 306 8.94 -21.32 -5.16
C GLU A 306 8.31 -20.08 -4.50
N ALA A 307 9.06 -19.00 -4.28
CA ALA A 307 8.50 -17.75 -3.72
C ALA A 307 7.41 -17.14 -4.62
N LYS A 308 7.62 -17.16 -5.94
CA LYS A 308 6.62 -16.65 -6.90
C LYS A 308 5.34 -17.48 -6.87
N GLU A 309 5.47 -18.80 -6.94
CA GLU A 309 4.33 -19.73 -6.89
C GLU A 309 3.60 -19.65 -5.54
N LEU A 310 4.34 -19.42 -4.45
CA LEU A 310 3.77 -19.25 -3.13
C LEU A 310 2.87 -18.02 -3.03
N ILE A 311 3.31 -16.88 -3.57
CA ILE A 311 2.48 -15.66 -3.63
C ILE A 311 1.21 -15.90 -4.46
N GLU A 312 1.32 -16.58 -5.60
CA GLU A 312 0.15 -16.88 -6.44
C GLU A 312 -0.81 -17.87 -5.76
N ALA A 313 -0.30 -18.86 -5.03
CA ALA A 313 -1.13 -19.76 -4.22
C ALA A 313 -1.90 -19.01 -3.12
N VAL A 314 -1.25 -18.05 -2.45
CA VAL A 314 -1.88 -17.18 -1.44
C VAL A 314 -2.96 -16.30 -2.06
N LYS A 315 -2.68 -15.66 -3.20
CA LYS A 315 -3.68 -14.83 -3.91
C LYS A 315 -4.93 -15.62 -4.31
N ASN A 316 -4.74 -16.91 -4.56
CA ASN A 316 -5.81 -17.82 -4.96
C ASN A 316 -6.54 -18.48 -3.78
N GLY A 317 -6.11 -18.27 -2.52
CA GLY A 317 -6.79 -18.84 -1.35
C GLY A 317 -6.69 -20.37 -1.31
N GLN A 318 -5.55 -20.93 -1.75
CA GLN A 318 -5.43 -22.38 -1.96
C GLN A 318 -5.32 -23.17 -0.65
N ASP A 319 -5.95 -24.35 -0.59
CA ASP A 319 -5.68 -25.39 0.41
C ASP A 319 -5.04 -26.59 -0.30
N ILE A 320 -3.72 -26.71 -0.22
CA ILE A 320 -2.96 -27.72 -0.97
C ILE A 320 -1.88 -28.40 -0.14
N THR A 321 -1.56 -29.63 -0.50
CA THR A 321 -0.38 -30.34 -0.02
C THR A 321 0.60 -30.51 -1.18
N LYS A 322 1.85 -30.07 -1.01
CA LYS A 322 2.87 -30.12 -2.06
C LYS A 322 4.28 -30.41 -1.53
N GLU A 323 5.19 -30.69 -2.46
CA GLU A 323 6.63 -30.55 -2.26
C GLU A 323 7.10 -29.22 -2.86
N PRO A 324 8.22 -28.64 -2.39
CA PRO A 324 8.77 -27.44 -3.01
C PRO A 324 9.24 -27.72 -4.44
N ILE A 325 9.34 -26.66 -5.23
CA ILE A 325 9.91 -26.73 -6.57
C ILE A 325 11.43 -26.86 -6.46
N PHE A 326 12.00 -27.82 -7.18
CA PHE A 326 13.44 -28.11 -7.14
C PHE A 326 14.13 -27.66 -8.43
N SER A 327 15.28 -27.00 -8.30
CA SER A 327 16.21 -26.71 -9.40
C SER A 327 17.15 -27.89 -9.66
N GLN A 328 17.44 -28.70 -8.63
CA GLN A 328 18.20 -29.95 -8.73
C GLN A 328 17.50 -31.05 -7.93
N LYS A 329 17.48 -32.26 -8.48
CA LYS A 329 16.85 -33.44 -7.87
C LYS A 329 17.87 -34.54 -7.63
N ALA A 330 17.79 -35.21 -6.49
CA ALA A 330 18.52 -36.45 -6.25
C ALA A 330 17.74 -37.67 -6.78
N LYS A 331 18.30 -38.88 -6.64
CA LYS A 331 17.71 -40.12 -7.15
C LYS A 331 16.57 -40.61 -6.28
N VAL A 332 16.72 -40.50 -4.95
CA VAL A 332 15.68 -40.87 -3.99
C VAL A 332 15.49 -39.79 -2.94
N LYS A 333 14.41 -39.90 -2.15
CA LYS A 333 14.14 -39.00 -1.03
C LYS A 333 14.84 -39.52 0.23
N GLY A 334 15.07 -38.63 1.19
CA GLY A 334 15.68 -38.96 2.48
C GLY A 334 17.04 -38.31 2.69
N SER A 335 17.67 -38.60 3.83
CA SER A 335 19.01 -38.10 4.17
C SER A 335 20.10 -38.78 3.35
N ASN A 336 19.93 -40.06 3.00
CA ASN A 336 20.74 -40.75 2.01
C ASN A 336 19.95 -40.86 0.69
N ASP A 337 20.21 -39.92 -0.20
CA ASP A 337 19.47 -39.71 -1.44
C ASP A 337 20.16 -40.28 -2.69
N VAL A 338 21.26 -41.03 -2.50
CA VAL A 338 22.08 -41.68 -3.55
C VAL A 338 21.29 -42.77 -4.29
N GLY A 339 20.46 -43.54 -3.57
CA GLY A 339 19.70 -44.65 -4.14
C GLY A 339 20.55 -45.90 -4.39
N ASN A 340 20.18 -46.71 -5.38
CA ASN A 340 20.74 -48.04 -5.64
C ASN A 340 21.56 -48.15 -6.95
N THR A 341 21.74 -47.03 -7.65
CA THR A 341 22.58 -46.94 -8.85
C THR A 341 23.57 -45.82 -8.61
N TYR A 342 24.84 -46.16 -8.42
CA TYR A 342 25.90 -45.23 -8.03
C TYR A 342 27.28 -45.78 -8.37
N VAL A 343 28.26 -44.88 -8.44
CA VAL A 343 29.68 -45.24 -8.43
C VAL A 343 30.23 -45.03 -7.03
N GLU A 344 30.93 -46.02 -6.50
CA GLU A 344 31.65 -45.96 -5.22
C GLU A 344 33.15 -45.93 -5.49
N ILE A 345 33.87 -44.97 -4.91
CA ILE A 345 35.32 -44.83 -5.07
C ILE A 345 35.95 -44.73 -3.68
N ASP A 346 36.63 -45.82 -3.29
CA ASP A 346 37.46 -45.88 -2.09
C ASP A 346 38.87 -45.43 -2.48
N MET A 347 39.19 -44.17 -2.20
CA MET A 347 40.47 -43.55 -2.56
C MET A 347 41.60 -44.02 -1.65
N THR A 348 41.32 -44.65 -0.50
CA THR A 348 42.36 -45.28 0.31
C THR A 348 42.74 -46.66 -0.24
N LYS A 349 41.78 -47.41 -0.78
CA LYS A 349 42.04 -48.68 -1.47
C LYS A 349 42.43 -48.51 -2.94
N GLN A 350 42.23 -47.32 -3.51
CA GLN A 350 42.42 -47.06 -4.93
C GLN A 350 41.56 -48.00 -5.80
N HIS A 351 40.29 -48.16 -5.43
CA HIS A 351 39.38 -49.10 -6.08
C HIS A 351 38.01 -48.45 -6.32
N LEU A 352 37.39 -48.82 -7.45
CA LEU A 352 36.09 -48.30 -7.89
C LEU A 352 35.10 -49.44 -8.10
N TRP A 353 33.86 -49.24 -7.66
CA TRP A 353 32.72 -50.10 -7.95
C TRP A 353 31.63 -49.30 -8.66
N PHE A 354 31.02 -49.87 -9.70
CA PHE A 354 29.80 -49.32 -10.29
C PHE A 354 28.63 -50.27 -10.05
N TYR A 355 27.63 -49.78 -9.32
CA TYR A 355 26.37 -50.48 -9.08
C TYR A 355 25.25 -49.89 -9.94
N LYS A 356 24.44 -50.76 -10.55
CA LYS A 356 23.20 -50.39 -11.23
C LYS A 356 22.06 -51.27 -10.73
N ASN A 357 21.03 -50.65 -10.19
CA ASN A 357 19.88 -51.32 -9.57
C ASN A 357 20.29 -52.37 -8.52
N SER A 358 21.20 -52.00 -7.62
CA SER A 358 21.80 -52.86 -6.58
C SER A 358 22.68 -54.01 -7.09
N VAL A 359 22.91 -54.13 -8.39
CA VAL A 359 23.79 -55.14 -8.99
C VAL A 359 25.14 -54.53 -9.30
N LEU A 360 26.22 -55.19 -8.90
CA LEU A 360 27.58 -54.80 -9.28
C LEU A 360 27.76 -55.05 -10.78
N VAL A 361 27.96 -53.98 -11.55
CA VAL A 361 28.16 -54.04 -13.01
C VAL A 361 29.63 -54.30 -13.32
N VAL A 362 30.52 -53.55 -12.68
CA VAL A 362 31.97 -53.67 -12.86
C VAL A 362 32.69 -53.09 -11.65
N GLU A 363 33.86 -53.63 -11.33
CA GLU A 363 34.80 -53.10 -10.34
C GLU A 363 36.23 -53.17 -10.86
N GLY A 364 37.14 -52.40 -10.27
CA GLY A 364 38.56 -52.49 -10.58
C GLY A 364 39.42 -51.46 -9.88
N ASP A 365 40.72 -51.76 -9.82
CA ASP A 365 41.72 -50.84 -9.30
C ASP A 365 41.86 -49.62 -10.22
N VAL A 366 42.03 -48.44 -9.62
CA VAL A 366 42.16 -47.14 -10.29
C VAL A 366 43.39 -46.39 -9.76
N VAL A 367 43.72 -45.25 -10.37
CA VAL A 367 44.68 -44.30 -9.81
C VAL A 367 44.04 -42.92 -9.71
N THR A 368 43.83 -42.44 -8.49
CA THR A 368 43.20 -41.15 -8.20
C THR A 368 44.24 -40.01 -8.16
N GLY A 369 43.78 -38.82 -7.76
CA GLY A 369 44.60 -37.63 -7.61
C GLY A 369 45.87 -37.82 -6.78
N ASN A 370 46.91 -37.10 -7.12
CA ASN A 370 48.24 -37.25 -6.55
C ASN A 370 48.39 -36.54 -5.19
N ALA A 371 48.81 -37.28 -4.17
CA ALA A 371 49.01 -36.76 -2.83
C ALA A 371 50.23 -35.81 -2.72
N SER A 372 51.34 -36.16 -3.36
CA SER A 372 52.60 -35.41 -3.27
C SER A 372 52.55 -34.08 -4.04
N THR A 373 51.69 -33.96 -5.06
CA THR A 373 51.53 -32.72 -5.84
C THR A 373 50.30 -31.91 -5.45
N ASN A 374 49.65 -32.25 -4.32
CA ASN A 374 48.45 -31.57 -3.82
C ASN A 374 47.28 -31.52 -4.83
N THR A 375 47.14 -32.58 -5.62
CA THR A 375 46.04 -32.75 -6.60
C THR A 375 45.15 -33.94 -6.24
N LEU A 376 45.04 -34.24 -4.94
CA LEU A 376 44.15 -35.28 -4.42
C LEU A 376 42.74 -35.10 -4.95
N THR A 377 42.11 -36.22 -5.30
CA THR A 377 40.69 -36.22 -5.65
C THR A 377 39.90 -35.82 -4.40
N PRO A 378 39.06 -34.78 -4.47
CA PRO A 378 38.28 -34.37 -3.30
C PRO A 378 37.22 -35.43 -2.93
N ALA A 379 37.08 -35.71 -1.64
CA ALA A 379 35.98 -36.53 -1.13
C ALA A 379 34.65 -35.77 -1.24
N GLY A 380 33.56 -36.49 -1.43
CA GLY A 380 32.23 -35.91 -1.58
C GLY A 380 31.27 -36.81 -2.34
N THR A 381 30.00 -36.40 -2.36
CA THR A 381 29.00 -37.03 -3.23
C THR A 381 28.76 -36.12 -4.43
N TYR A 382 29.02 -36.64 -5.62
CA TYR A 382 28.97 -35.89 -6.86
C TYR A 382 27.90 -36.41 -7.81
N VAL A 383 27.51 -35.59 -8.78
CA VAL A 383 26.63 -35.97 -9.87
C VAL A 383 27.44 -36.15 -11.14
N LEU A 384 27.25 -37.25 -11.87
CA LEU A 384 27.79 -37.38 -13.22
C LEU A 384 27.16 -36.31 -14.12
N ASN A 385 27.95 -35.41 -14.68
CA ASN A 385 27.45 -34.31 -15.48
C ASN A 385 26.96 -34.78 -16.85
N TYR A 386 27.83 -35.47 -17.59
CA TYR A 386 27.59 -36.01 -18.91
C TYR A 386 28.60 -37.13 -19.21
N LYS A 387 28.55 -37.67 -20.42
CA LYS A 387 29.52 -38.63 -20.94
C LYS A 387 29.96 -38.21 -22.34
N GLU A 388 31.24 -38.35 -22.65
CA GLU A 388 31.81 -37.95 -23.93
C GLU A 388 32.81 -39.00 -24.45
N ARG A 389 32.76 -39.30 -25.76
CA ARG A 389 33.71 -40.21 -26.42
C ARG A 389 34.85 -39.41 -27.03
N ASN A 390 36.05 -39.99 -27.01
CA ASN A 390 37.23 -39.46 -27.70
C ASN A 390 37.54 -38.00 -27.31
N ALA A 391 37.46 -37.71 -26.01
CA ALA A 391 37.67 -36.38 -25.46
C ALA A 391 39.17 -36.05 -25.37
N LYS A 392 39.49 -34.76 -25.34
CA LYS A 392 40.84 -34.26 -25.04
C LYS A 392 40.79 -33.49 -23.73
N LEU A 393 41.40 -34.06 -22.69
CA LEU A 393 41.48 -33.42 -21.37
C LEU A 393 42.66 -32.45 -21.39
N VAL A 394 42.39 -31.18 -21.08
CA VAL A 394 43.41 -30.11 -21.08
C VAL A 394 43.59 -29.58 -19.67
N GLY A 395 44.80 -29.72 -19.14
CA GLY A 395 45.24 -29.08 -17.90
C GLY A 395 46.12 -27.86 -18.18
N GLU A 396 46.74 -27.33 -17.12
CA GLU A 396 47.66 -26.18 -17.24
C GLU A 396 48.88 -26.49 -18.11
N ASP A 397 49.39 -27.72 -18.03
CA ASP A 397 50.63 -28.16 -18.68
C ASP A 397 50.48 -29.46 -19.47
N TYR A 398 49.26 -30.02 -19.59
CA TYR A 398 49.04 -31.31 -20.27
C TYR A 398 47.82 -31.32 -21.20
N VAL A 399 47.89 -32.20 -22.22
CA VAL A 399 46.75 -32.62 -23.03
C VAL A 399 46.74 -34.14 -23.10
N SER A 400 45.65 -34.78 -22.66
CA SER A 400 45.50 -36.23 -22.65
C SER A 400 44.27 -36.65 -23.47
N PRO A 401 44.44 -37.28 -24.64
CA PRO A 401 43.31 -37.89 -25.35
C PRO A 401 42.82 -39.13 -24.59
N VAL A 402 41.51 -39.25 -24.42
CA VAL A 402 40.85 -40.37 -23.73
C VAL A 402 39.64 -40.84 -24.54
N ASP A 403 39.39 -42.14 -24.58
CA ASP A 403 38.28 -42.70 -25.35
C ASP A 403 36.93 -42.52 -24.64
N TYR A 404 36.92 -42.51 -23.30
CA TYR A 404 35.73 -42.44 -22.46
C TYR A 404 35.91 -41.40 -21.37
N TRP A 405 35.17 -40.29 -21.45
CA TRP A 405 35.19 -39.22 -20.45
C TRP A 405 33.85 -39.11 -19.70
N MET A 406 33.93 -39.10 -18.37
CA MET A 406 32.79 -39.07 -17.44
C MET A 406 33.03 -38.06 -16.31
N PRO A 407 32.86 -36.74 -16.57
CA PRO A 407 33.08 -35.69 -15.59
C PRO A 407 32.02 -35.63 -14.50
N PHE A 408 32.43 -35.37 -13.26
CA PHE A 408 31.52 -35.24 -12.12
C PHE A 408 31.84 -34.08 -11.18
N ASN A 409 33.05 -33.51 -11.24
CA ASN A 409 33.44 -32.39 -10.39
C ASN A 409 34.38 -31.41 -11.13
N GLY A 410 33.81 -30.43 -11.82
CA GLY A 410 34.59 -29.51 -12.66
C GLY A 410 35.37 -30.28 -13.73
N ASN A 411 36.70 -30.18 -13.69
CA ASN A 411 37.62 -30.91 -14.59
C ASN A 411 38.02 -32.30 -14.08
N ILE A 412 37.41 -32.80 -13.01
CA ILE A 412 37.62 -34.14 -12.47
C ILE A 412 36.53 -35.09 -12.98
N GLY A 413 36.96 -36.24 -13.48
CA GLY A 413 36.09 -37.29 -13.97
C GLY A 413 36.76 -38.65 -14.02
N ILE A 414 35.97 -39.66 -14.41
CA ILE A 414 36.46 -41.01 -14.67
C ILE A 414 36.82 -41.10 -16.16
N HIS A 415 38.00 -41.66 -16.46
CA HIS A 415 38.40 -41.94 -17.83
C HIS A 415 39.40 -43.09 -17.93
N ASP A 416 39.53 -43.63 -19.14
CA ASP A 416 40.60 -44.56 -19.48
C ASP A 416 41.97 -43.87 -19.43
N ALA A 417 42.99 -44.60 -18.96
CA ALA A 417 44.37 -44.12 -18.90
C ALA A 417 45.30 -45.08 -19.65
N SER A 418 45.25 -45.05 -20.97
CA SER A 418 46.02 -45.95 -21.87
C SER A 418 47.55 -45.85 -21.69
N TRP A 419 48.05 -44.78 -21.07
CA TRP A 419 49.46 -44.59 -20.75
C TRP A 419 49.91 -45.33 -19.48
N ARG A 420 49.01 -45.99 -18.74
CA ARG A 420 49.32 -46.73 -17.51
C ARG A 420 49.15 -48.23 -17.70
N ASN A 421 50.11 -48.98 -17.18
CA ASN A 421 50.08 -50.45 -17.13
C ASN A 421 49.75 -51.00 -15.73
N GLU A 422 49.82 -50.17 -14.69
CA GLU A 422 49.51 -50.55 -13.30
C GLU A 422 48.51 -49.56 -12.66
N PHE A 423 47.60 -50.10 -11.86
CA PHE A 423 46.56 -49.38 -11.13
C PHE A 423 46.52 -49.86 -9.67
N GLY A 424 45.90 -49.08 -8.78
CA GLY A 424 45.75 -49.41 -7.36
C GLY A 424 46.97 -49.07 -6.48
N LYS A 425 47.07 -49.76 -5.35
CA LYS A 425 48.18 -49.66 -4.38
C LYS A 425 48.39 -48.22 -3.88
N GLN A 426 49.64 -47.84 -3.64
CA GLN A 426 50.05 -46.51 -3.20
C GLN A 426 50.52 -45.60 -4.36
N ILE A 427 50.16 -45.95 -5.61
CA ILE A 427 50.60 -45.21 -6.80
C ILE A 427 50.14 -43.74 -6.73
N TYR A 428 48.95 -43.49 -6.20
CA TYR A 428 48.41 -42.14 -6.04
C TYR A 428 49.25 -41.25 -5.12
N ILE A 429 50.13 -41.79 -4.27
CA ILE A 429 50.95 -40.95 -3.38
C ILE A 429 51.94 -40.10 -4.19
N THR A 430 52.67 -40.69 -5.13
CA THR A 430 53.76 -40.02 -5.85
C THR A 430 53.54 -39.90 -7.35
N ASN A 431 52.68 -40.75 -7.92
CA ASN A 431 52.40 -40.81 -9.35
C ASN A 431 50.89 -40.94 -9.59
N GLY A 432 50.10 -40.13 -8.91
CA GLY A 432 48.66 -40.00 -9.12
C GLY A 432 48.29 -39.10 -10.30
N SER A 433 47.00 -38.85 -10.48
CA SER A 433 46.48 -37.92 -11.49
C SER A 433 46.41 -36.47 -10.99
N HIS A 434 45.91 -35.55 -11.83
CA HIS A 434 45.53 -34.19 -11.45
C HIS A 434 44.13 -34.09 -10.81
N GLY A 435 43.66 -35.19 -10.20
CA GLY A 435 42.36 -35.29 -9.52
C GLY A 435 41.40 -36.28 -10.17
N CYS A 436 41.57 -36.60 -11.46
CA CYS A 436 40.77 -37.60 -12.18
C CYS A 436 40.95 -39.02 -11.65
N ILE A 437 40.02 -39.89 -12.03
CA ILE A 437 40.04 -41.32 -11.72
C ILE A 437 40.57 -42.07 -12.95
N ASN A 438 41.89 -42.24 -13.01
CA ASN A 438 42.53 -43.00 -14.09
C ASN A 438 42.13 -44.47 -13.97
N SER A 439 41.47 -45.00 -15.00
CA SER A 439 40.91 -46.35 -14.99
C SER A 439 41.50 -47.22 -16.11
N PRO A 440 41.58 -48.55 -15.93
CA PRO A 440 41.83 -49.47 -17.03
C PRO A 440 40.81 -49.28 -18.16
N TYR A 441 41.24 -49.52 -19.40
CA TYR A 441 40.41 -49.28 -20.58
C TYR A 441 39.03 -49.96 -20.52
N GLU A 442 39.00 -51.27 -20.27
CA GLU A 442 37.75 -52.04 -20.21
C GLU A 442 36.88 -51.67 -19.00
N LEU A 443 37.48 -51.24 -17.88
CA LEU A 443 36.74 -50.70 -16.74
C LEU A 443 36.01 -49.42 -17.14
N ALA A 444 36.75 -48.43 -17.68
CA ALA A 444 36.18 -47.15 -18.11
C ALA A 444 35.09 -47.33 -19.18
N LYS A 445 35.33 -48.19 -20.18
CA LYS A 445 34.37 -48.54 -21.22
C LYS A 445 33.09 -49.14 -20.65
N THR A 446 33.22 -50.13 -19.77
CA THR A 446 32.04 -50.82 -19.20
C THR A 446 31.20 -49.86 -18.36
N ILE A 447 31.83 -48.98 -17.57
CA ILE A 447 31.12 -47.92 -16.85
C ILE A 447 30.43 -46.99 -17.85
N TYR A 448 31.16 -46.50 -18.85
CA TYR A 448 30.64 -45.56 -19.85
C TYR A 448 29.41 -46.09 -20.57
N GLU A 449 29.41 -47.35 -20.97
CA GLU A 449 28.30 -47.98 -21.69
C GLU A 449 27.04 -48.16 -20.81
N ASN A 450 27.21 -48.22 -19.48
CA ASN A 450 26.14 -48.57 -18.55
C ASN A 450 25.69 -47.44 -17.60
N ILE A 451 26.48 -46.39 -17.42
CA ILE A 451 26.18 -45.26 -16.52
C ILE A 451 25.37 -44.19 -17.25
N ASP A 452 24.48 -43.48 -16.55
CA ASP A 452 23.68 -42.39 -17.11
C ASP A 452 24.04 -41.05 -16.46
N ALA A 453 23.92 -39.94 -17.20
CA ALA A 453 24.04 -38.60 -16.60
C ALA A 453 23.08 -38.46 -15.40
N GLY A 454 23.52 -37.76 -14.37
CA GLY A 454 22.82 -37.69 -13.09
C GLY A 454 23.13 -38.84 -12.12
N THR A 455 23.89 -39.87 -12.51
CA THR A 455 24.29 -40.95 -11.60
C THR A 455 25.17 -40.40 -10.47
N PRO A 456 24.90 -40.71 -9.20
CA PRO A 456 25.73 -40.26 -8.09
C PRO A 456 27.09 -40.98 -8.08
N ILE A 457 28.13 -40.25 -7.71
CA ILE A 457 29.50 -40.74 -7.55
C ILE A 457 29.97 -40.40 -6.14
N VAL A 458 30.22 -41.42 -5.33
CA VAL A 458 30.58 -41.30 -3.92
C VAL A 458 32.07 -41.52 -3.78
N CYS A 459 32.82 -40.45 -3.47
CA CYS A 459 34.26 -40.48 -3.28
C CYS A 459 34.59 -40.33 -1.79
N TYR A 460 35.39 -41.24 -1.23
CA TYR A 460 35.84 -41.16 0.16
C TYR A 460 37.27 -41.68 0.36
N TYR A 461 37.89 -41.30 1.48
CA TYR A 461 39.17 -41.83 1.98
C TYR A 461 38.93 -42.74 3.19
#